data_AF-A0A3P7N5Q3-F1
#
_entry.id   AF-A0A3P7N5Q3-F1
#
_cell.length_a   1.000
_cell.length_b   1.000
_cell.length_c   1.000
_cell.angle_alpha   90.00
_cell.angle_beta   90.00
_cell.angle_gamma   90.00
#
_symmetry.space_group_name_H-M   'P 1'
#
loop_
_entity.id
_entity.type
_entity.pdbx_description
1 polymer ?
#
loop_
_entity_poly.entity_id
_entity_poly.type
_entity_poly.pdbx_seq_one_letter_code
_entity_poly.pdbx_strand_id
1 'polypeptide(L)'
;MHTEQYQSLVIEDVGGIDGIKRVLFAYGASNHWSVHLLLMDAVRYLLSSVPQKESLKALEFDIGYDRWVHVDIDDIFVASPESQLYPNDVKLVVHVLTELVTGYWL
;
A
#
# COMPACT_ATOMS: atom_id res chain seq x y z
N MET A 1 -17.80 8.38 -28.10
CA MET A 1 -16.62 7.63 -27.62
C MET A 1 -15.99 8.45 -26.52
N HIS A 2 -16.01 7.98 -25.28
CA HIS A 2 -15.21 8.59 -24.21
C HIS A 2 -13.82 7.99 -24.31
N THR A 3 -12.83 8.82 -24.63
CA THR A 3 -11.42 8.43 -24.54
C THR A 3 -11.09 8.37 -23.05
N GLU A 4 -10.82 7.18 -22.52
CA GLU A 4 -10.30 7.08 -21.16
C GLU A 4 -8.93 7.76 -21.10
N GLN A 5 -8.84 8.78 -20.26
CA GLN A 5 -7.60 9.52 -20.06
C GLN A 5 -7.00 9.05 -18.74
N TYR A 6 -5.97 8.21 -18.83
CA TYR A 6 -5.25 7.74 -17.65
C TYR A 6 -4.37 8.88 -17.12
N GLN A 7 -4.65 9.30 -15.89
CA GLN A 7 -3.82 10.26 -15.17
C GLN A 7 -2.99 9.51 -14.15
N SER A 8 -1.66 9.69 -14.18
CA SER A 8 -0.81 9.12 -13.15
C SER A 8 -1.09 9.79 -11.81
N LEU A 9 -1.20 8.99 -10.76
CA LEU A 9 -1.35 9.49 -9.40
C LEU A 9 -0.05 10.13 -8.88
N VAL A 10 1.09 9.62 -9.35
CA VAL A 10 2.45 10.01 -8.93
C VAL A 10 3.38 10.07 -10.13
N ILE A 11 4.26 11.07 -10.18
CA ILE A 11 5.32 11.19 -11.20
C ILE A 11 6.66 11.44 -10.50
N GLU A 12 7.69 10.74 -10.96
CA GLU A 12 9.07 11.03 -10.57
C GLU A 12 9.69 12.08 -11.51
N ASP A 13 10.29 13.12 -10.94
CA ASP A 13 11.23 14.00 -11.62
C ASP A 13 12.63 13.69 -11.13
N VAL A 14 13.50 13.25 -12.04
CA VAL A 14 14.88 12.85 -11.74
C VAL A 14 15.84 14.05 -11.61
N GLY A 15 15.36 15.28 -11.80
CA GLY A 15 16.17 16.49 -11.63
C GLY A 15 17.13 16.74 -12.80
N GLY A 16 16.75 16.38 -14.03
CA GLY A 16 17.64 16.51 -15.20
C GLY A 16 18.12 17.94 -15.49
N ILE A 17 17.41 18.96 -14.98
CA ILE A 17 17.72 20.39 -15.21
C ILE A 17 18.56 20.98 -14.08
N ASP A 18 18.15 20.77 -12.83
CA ASP A 18 18.74 21.43 -11.65
C ASP A 18 19.40 20.47 -10.66
N GLY A 19 19.41 19.17 -10.98
CA GLY A 19 19.96 18.11 -10.13
C GLY A 19 19.08 17.73 -8.94
N ILE A 20 17.87 18.31 -8.81
CA ILE A 20 17.00 18.06 -7.66
C ILE A 20 15.97 16.99 -8.02
N LYS A 21 16.01 15.88 -7.30
CA LYS A 21 15.03 14.79 -7.44
C LYS A 21 13.74 15.11 -6.70
N ARG A 22 12.58 14.85 -7.32
CA ARG A 22 11.25 15.15 -6.76
C ARG A 22 10.27 14.02 -7.05
N VAL A 23 9.25 13.94 -6.20
CA VAL A 23 8.05 13.13 -6.44
C VAL A 23 6.84 14.06 -6.43
N LEU A 24 6.09 14.06 -7.53
CA LEU A 24 4.95 14.94 -7.78
C LEU A 24 3.66 14.12 -7.63
N PHE A 25 2.68 14.67 -6.93
CA PHE A 25 1.38 14.05 -6.72
C PHE A 25 0.31 14.80 -7.50
N ALA A 26 -0.57 14.08 -8.20
CA ALA A 26 -1.69 14.68 -8.94
C ALA A 26 -2.75 15.32 -8.04
N TYR A 27 -2.78 14.93 -6.76
CA TYR A 27 -3.73 15.41 -5.76
C TYR A 27 -3.02 15.76 -4.44
N GLY A 28 -3.63 16.62 -3.63
CA GLY A 28 -3.17 16.88 -2.27
C GLY A 28 -3.26 15.64 -1.38
N ALA A 29 -2.34 15.52 -0.41
CA ALA A 29 -2.20 14.34 0.44
C ALA A 29 -3.46 13.98 1.26
N SER A 30 -4.34 14.95 1.52
CA SER A 30 -5.60 14.76 2.25
C SER A 30 -6.78 14.36 1.37
N ASN A 31 -6.64 14.34 0.05
CA ASN A 31 -7.78 14.12 -0.85
C ASN A 31 -8.22 12.65 -0.92
N HIS A 32 -7.31 11.71 -0.69
CA HIS A 32 -7.61 10.27 -0.69
C HIS A 32 -6.57 9.49 0.11
N TRP A 33 -6.97 8.46 0.84
CA TRP A 33 -6.09 7.67 1.71
C TRP A 33 -4.93 7.00 0.95
N SER A 34 -5.15 6.61 -0.32
CA SER A 34 -4.08 6.02 -1.15
C SER A 34 -2.96 7.01 -1.48
N VAL A 35 -3.26 8.31 -1.58
CA VAL A 35 -2.24 9.37 -1.79
C VAL A 35 -1.36 9.49 -0.56
N HIS A 36 -1.94 9.35 0.64
CA HIS A 36 -1.18 9.35 1.88
C HIS A 36 -0.19 8.17 1.96
N LEU A 37 -0.60 6.97 1.54
CA LEU A 37 0.30 5.82 1.48
C LEU A 37 1.46 6.05 0.50
N LEU A 38 1.17 6.58 -0.68
CA LEU A 38 2.19 6.88 -1.69
C LEU A 38 3.13 8.01 -1.26
N LEU A 39 2.65 8.96 -0.44
CA LEU A 39 3.50 9.99 0.17
C LEU A 39 4.53 9.37 1.11
N MET A 40 4.13 8.41 1.95
CA MET A 40 5.06 7.69 2.82
C MET A 40 6.11 6.94 2.00
N ASP A 41 5.70 6.28 0.91
CA ASP A 41 6.63 5.59 0.00
C ASP A 41 7.60 6.57 -0.69
N ALA A 42 7.12 7.74 -1.10
CA ALA A 42 7.95 8.78 -1.70
C ALA A 42 9.01 9.31 -0.72
N VAL A 43 8.64 9.50 0.55
CA VAL A 43 9.58 9.88 1.61
C VAL A 43 10.67 8.82 1.77
N ARG A 44 10.31 7.53 1.83
CA ARG A 44 11.28 6.42 1.87
C ARG A 44 12.24 6.46 0.69
N TYR A 45 11.67 6.58 -0.50
CA TYR A 45 12.39 6.52 -1.75
C TYR A 45 13.44 7.63 -1.83
N LEU A 46 13.03 8.86 -1.52
CA LEU A 46 13.95 10.01 -1.51
C LEU A 46 15.01 9.87 -0.43
N LEU A 47 14.67 9.44 0.79
CA LEU A 47 15.65 9.27 1.86
C LEU A 47 16.61 8.09 1.65
N SER A 48 16.17 7.03 0.96
CA SER A 48 17.03 5.90 0.59
C SER A 48 18.18 6.28 -0.36
N SER A 49 18.04 7.42 -1.05
CA SER A 49 19.08 7.98 -1.90
C SER A 49 20.18 8.75 -1.12
N VAL A 50 19.99 8.95 0.18
CA VAL A 50 20.94 9.64 1.07
C VAL A 50 21.89 8.62 1.71
N PRO A 51 23.22 8.84 1.73
CA PRO A 51 24.19 7.86 2.24
C PRO A 51 24.09 7.52 3.74
N GLN A 52 23.43 8.36 4.54
CA GLN A 52 23.29 8.18 5.99
C GLN A 52 22.15 7.21 6.32
N LYS A 53 22.44 5.91 6.24
CA LYS A 53 21.50 4.80 6.50
C LYS A 53 20.86 4.79 7.90
N GLU A 54 21.48 5.41 8.91
CA GLU A 54 20.94 5.39 10.28
C GLU A 54 19.67 6.24 10.45
N SER A 55 19.50 7.31 9.66
CA SER A 55 18.32 8.19 9.71
C SER A 55 17.04 7.51 9.23
N LEU A 56 17.14 6.41 8.49
CA LEU A 56 16.01 5.65 7.95
C LEU A 56 15.40 4.69 8.97
N LYS A 57 16.20 4.13 9.88
CA LYS A 57 15.72 3.18 10.91
C LYS A 57 14.78 3.81 11.92
N ALA A 58 15.03 5.07 12.29
CA ALA A 58 14.14 5.83 13.16
C ALA A 58 12.80 6.10 12.46
N LEU A 59 12.84 6.43 11.16
CA LEU A 59 11.62 6.60 10.36
C LEU A 59 10.87 5.28 10.15
N GLU A 60 11.57 4.14 10.03
CA GLU A 60 10.92 2.85 9.75
C GLU A 60 9.78 2.51 10.73
N PHE A 61 9.98 2.83 12.01
CA PHE A 61 8.96 2.64 13.06
C PHE A 61 8.01 3.83 13.22
N ASP A 62 8.45 5.07 12.99
CA ASP A 62 7.68 6.29 13.29
C ASP A 62 6.67 6.69 12.19
N ILE A 63 6.88 6.25 10.93
CA ILE A 63 5.95 6.56 9.82
C ILE A 63 5.21 5.33 9.26
N GLY A 64 5.29 4.19 9.95
CA GLY A 64 4.42 3.04 9.69
C GLY A 64 4.68 2.31 8.36
N TYR A 65 5.94 1.95 8.08
CA TYR A 65 6.25 1.14 6.89
C TYR A 65 5.83 -0.32 7.01
N ASP A 66 5.67 -0.82 8.23
CA ASP A 66 4.99 -2.10 8.47
C ASP A 66 3.50 -1.92 8.17
N ARG A 67 3.09 -2.41 7.00
CA ARG A 67 1.70 -2.35 6.57
C ARG A 67 0.96 -3.58 7.06
N TRP A 68 -0.10 -3.32 7.80
CA TRP A 68 -1.01 -4.34 8.27
C TRP A 68 -2.29 -4.25 7.45
N VAL A 69 -2.72 -5.38 6.91
CA VAL A 69 -4.08 -5.51 6.38
C VAL A 69 -4.88 -6.20 7.46
N HIS A 70 -5.85 -5.48 8.02
CA HIS A 70 -6.83 -6.09 8.90
C HIS A 70 -7.99 -6.59 8.03
N VAL A 71 -8.24 -7.90 8.07
CA VAL A 71 -9.39 -8.53 7.42
C VAL A 71 -10.38 -8.87 8.51
N ASP A 72 -11.54 -8.21 8.47
CA ASP A 72 -12.66 -8.52 9.37
C ASP A 72 -13.60 -9.52 8.68
N ILE A 73 -14.07 -10.51 9.43
CA ILE A 73 -15.03 -11.51 8.93
C ILE A 73 -16.25 -11.45 9.83
N ASP A 74 -17.22 -10.66 9.39
CA ASP A 74 -18.49 -10.51 10.07
C ASP A 74 -19.46 -11.67 9.78
N ASP A 75 -20.52 -11.74 10.58
CA ASP A 75 -21.72 -12.57 10.34
C ASP A 75 -21.50 -14.09 10.24
N ILE A 76 -20.37 -14.62 10.71
CA ILE A 76 -19.99 -16.04 10.61
C ILE A 76 -21.11 -17.00 11.07
N PHE A 77 -21.85 -16.64 12.12
CA PHE A 77 -22.90 -17.49 12.71
C PHE A 77 -24.33 -16.97 12.49
N VAL A 78 -24.49 -15.86 11.76
CA VAL A 78 -25.80 -15.25 11.48
C VAL A 78 -26.08 -15.10 9.98
N ALA A 79 -25.17 -15.60 9.15
CA ALA A 79 -25.32 -15.65 7.69
C ALA A 79 -26.55 -16.44 7.25
N SER A 80 -27.12 -16.01 6.11
CA SER A 80 -28.17 -16.76 5.42
C SER A 80 -27.64 -18.11 4.89
N PRO A 81 -28.50 -19.12 4.66
CA PRO A 81 -28.07 -20.42 4.16
C PRO A 81 -27.26 -20.36 2.86
N GLU A 82 -27.63 -19.47 1.93
CA GLU A 82 -26.92 -19.22 0.68
C GLU A 82 -25.55 -18.51 0.83
N SER A 83 -25.23 -17.96 2.00
CA SER A 83 -23.96 -17.27 2.29
C SER A 83 -23.22 -17.84 3.51
N GLN A 84 -23.65 -19.00 4.01
CA GLN A 84 -23.07 -19.66 5.17
C GLN A 84 -21.65 -20.14 4.85
N LEU A 85 -20.69 -19.79 5.70
CA LEU A 85 -19.35 -20.38 5.64
C LEU A 85 -19.37 -21.82 6.16
N TYR A 86 -18.81 -22.75 5.39
CA TYR A 86 -18.58 -24.12 5.80
C TYR A 86 -17.11 -24.34 6.19
N PRO A 87 -16.79 -25.44 6.91
CA PRO A 87 -15.42 -25.72 7.34
C PRO A 87 -14.38 -25.74 6.20
N ASN A 88 -14.77 -26.08 4.97
CA ASN A 88 -13.86 -26.02 3.83
C ASN A 88 -13.58 -24.59 3.36
N ASP A 89 -14.57 -23.70 3.41
CA ASP A 89 -14.39 -22.28 3.06
C ASP A 89 -13.43 -21.62 4.04
N VAL A 90 -13.57 -21.92 5.33
CA VAL A 90 -12.66 -21.42 6.38
C VAL A 90 -11.22 -21.90 6.14
N LYS A 91 -11.02 -23.16 5.74
CA LYS A 91 -9.68 -23.67 5.40
C LYS A 91 -9.08 -22.92 4.21
N LEU A 92 -9.88 -22.63 3.19
CA LEU A 92 -9.47 -21.83 2.04
C LEU A 92 -9.09 -20.41 2.44
N VAL A 93 -9.90 -19.74 3.28
CA VAL A 93 -9.59 -18.41 3.81
C VAL A 93 -8.26 -18.41 4.56
N VAL A 94 -8.05 -19.36 5.48
CA VAL A 94 -6.78 -19.48 6.22
C VAL A 94 -5.60 -19.73 5.27
N HIS A 95 -5.77 -20.58 4.27
CA HIS A 95 -4.72 -20.86 3.29
C HIS A 95 -4.32 -19.58 2.52
N VAL A 96 -5.29 -18.85 1.96
CA VAL A 96 -5.05 -17.61 1.22
C VAL A 96 -4.40 -16.55 2.11
N LEU A 97 -4.89 -16.37 3.35
CA LEU A 97 -4.30 -15.43 4.30
C LEU A 97 -2.85 -15.81 4.66
N THR A 98 -2.55 -17.11 4.77
CA THR A 98 -1.19 -17.59 5.04
C THR A 98 -0.26 -17.29 3.87
N GLU A 99 -0.70 -17.53 2.63
CA GLU A 99 0.08 -17.19 1.43
C GLU A 99 0.32 -15.68 1.33
N LEU A 100 -0.69 -14.85 1.65
CA LEU A 100 -0.56 -13.38 1.67
C LEU A 100 0.49 -12.90 2.67
N VAL A 101 0.55 -13.51 3.86
CA VAL A 101 1.53 -13.15 4.90
C VAL A 101 2.93 -13.64 4.56
N THR A 102 3.06 -14.79 3.91
CA THR A 102 4.36 -15.40 3.58
C THR A 102 4.98 -14.88 2.29
N GLY A 103 4.21 -14.15 1.47
CA GLY A 103 4.72 -13.46 0.29
C GLY A 103 4.97 -14.36 -0.93
N TYR A 104 4.45 -15.59 -0.96
CA TYR A 104 4.59 -16.52 -2.10
C TYR A 104 3.66 -16.17 -3.28
N TRP A 105 3.60 -14.89 -3.67
CA TRP A 105 2.75 -14.41 -4.75
C TRP A 105 3.53 -13.75 -5.92
N LEU A 106 4.88 -13.79 -5.89
CA LEU A 106 5.76 -13.29 -6.96
C LEU A 106 7.00 -14.17 -7.15
#